data_AF-A0A5B8L464-F1
#
_entry.id   AF-A0A5B8L464-F1
#
_cell.length_a   1.000
_cell.length_b   1.000
_cell.length_c   1.000
_cell.angle_alpha   90.00
_cell.angle_beta   90.00
_cell.angle_gamma   90.00
#
_symmetry.space_group_name_H-M   'P 1'
#
loop_
_entity.id
_entity.type
_entity.pdbx_description
1 polymer ?
#
loop_
_entity_poly.entity_id
_entity_poly.type
_entity_poly.pdbx_seq_one_letter_code
_entity_poly.pdbx_strand_id
1 'polypeptide(L)' 'MNSQNVAILAPPQYPVEDILAHEKECRIALRPWVKGFLDRAESVGWDRRTVASTLMFLAAQHLSAARDPAGQA' A
#
# COMPACT_ATOMS: atom_id res chain seq x y z
N MET A 1 -9.19 20.73 -2.29
CA MET A 1 -8.95 20.11 -3.63
C MET A 1 -8.20 18.81 -3.40
N ASN A 2 -8.91 17.69 -3.20
CA ASN A 2 -8.30 16.39 -2.88
C ASN A 2 -8.23 15.55 -4.16
N SER A 3 -7.15 15.72 -4.92
CA SER A 3 -6.84 14.82 -6.04
C SER A 3 -6.26 13.52 -5.47
N GLN A 4 -7.12 12.53 -5.24
CA GLN A 4 -6.66 11.17 -4.94
C GLN A 4 -6.05 10.57 -6.21
N ASN A 5 -4.74 10.73 -6.38
CA ASN A 5 -4.01 10.10 -7.47
C ASN A 5 -3.78 8.63 -7.10
N VAL A 6 -4.72 7.76 -7.45
CA VAL A 6 -4.59 6.31 -7.32
C VAL A 6 -3.41 5.85 -8.17
N ALA A 7 -2.52 5.04 -7.59
CA ALA A 7 -1.44 4.40 -8.33
C ALA A 7 -2.03 3.48 -9.40
N ILE A 8 -1.66 3.68 -10.67
CA ILE A 8 -2.01 2.73 -11.74
C ILE A 8 -1.07 1.54 -11.62
N LEU A 9 -1.61 0.39 -11.21
CA LEU A 9 -0.91 -0.89 -11.16
C LEU A 9 -1.36 -1.74 -12.35
N ALA A 10 -0.39 -2.33 -13.05
CA ALA A 10 -0.69 -3.34 -14.05
C ALA A 10 -1.28 -4.61 -13.37
N PRO A 11 -2.15 -5.36 -14.04
CA PRO A 11 -2.61 -6.64 -13.52
C PRO A 11 -1.41 -7.58 -13.33
N PRO A 12 -1.41 -8.42 -12.28
CA PRO A 12 -0.34 -9.37 -12.04
C PRO A 12 -0.25 -10.39 -13.18
N GLN A 13 0.98 -10.72 -13.57
CA GLN A 13 1.31 -11.77 -14.54
C GLN A 13 1.22 -13.16 -13.92
N TYR A 14 1.51 -13.28 -12.62
CA TYR A 14 1.47 -14.54 -11.90
C TYR A 14 0.17 -14.68 -11.11
N PRO A 15 -0.47 -15.87 -11.14
CA PRO A 15 -1.68 -16.11 -10.38
C PRO A 15 -1.34 -16.24 -8.89
N VAL A 16 -2.34 -16.07 -8.02
CA VAL A 16 -2.14 -16.00 -6.56
C VAL A 16 -1.65 -17.33 -5.96
N GLU A 17 -1.89 -18.44 -6.65
CA GLU A 17 -1.45 -19.79 -6.27
C GLU A 17 0.07 -19.94 -6.39
N ASP A 18 0.72 -19.17 -7.27
CA ASP A 18 2.18 -19.07 -7.31
C ASP A 18 2.64 -17.97 -6.35
N ILE A 19 2.54 -18.28 -5.04
CA ILE A 19 2.72 -17.31 -3.95
C ILE A 19 4.05 -16.55 -4.08
N LEU A 20 5.14 -17.25 -4.41
CA LEU A 20 6.47 -16.65 -4.49
C LEU A 20 6.59 -15.70 -5.69
N ALA A 21 6.11 -16.10 -6.87
CA ALA A 21 6.18 -15.27 -8.06
C ALA A 21 5.24 -14.05 -7.94
N HIS A 22 4.02 -14.28 -7.45
CA HIS A 22 3.02 -13.24 -7.23
C HIS A 22 3.47 -12.20 -6.18
N GLU A 23 4.03 -12.65 -5.06
CA GLU A 23 4.56 -11.75 -4.04
C GLU A 23 5.74 -10.93 -4.57
N LYS A 24 6.67 -11.58 -5.28
CA LYS A 24 7.83 -10.91 -5.87
C LYS A 24 7.39 -9.84 -6.87
N GLU A 25 6.45 -10.15 -7.74
CA GLU A 25 5.87 -9.22 -8.70
C GLU A 25 5.21 -8.02 -7.99
N CYS A 26 4.36 -8.29 -6.99
CA CYS A 26 3.71 -7.25 -6.21
C CYS A 26 4.73 -6.31 -5.55
N ARG A 27 5.80 -6.85 -4.96
CA ARG A 27 6.89 -6.04 -4.38
C ARG A 27 7.60 -5.19 -5.42
N ILE A 28 7.82 -5.71 -6.64
CA ILE A 28 8.46 -4.95 -7.73
C ILE A 28 7.55 -3.79 -8.16
N ALA A 29 6.27 -4.07 -8.37
CA ALA A 29 5.28 -3.08 -8.81
C ALA A 29 5.09 -1.95 -7.79
N LEU A 30 5.03 -2.26 -6.49
CA LEU A 30 4.78 -1.28 -5.43
C LEU A 30 6.03 -0.47 -5.00
N ARG A 31 7.23 -1.01 -5.19
CA ARG A 31 8.49 -0.38 -4.75
C ARG A 31 8.67 1.08 -5.18
N PRO A 32 8.50 1.47 -6.47
CA PRO A 32 8.69 2.86 -6.88
C PRO A 32 7.67 3.81 -6.23
N TRP A 33 6.43 3.35 -6.03
CA TRP A 33 5.37 4.14 -5.39
C TRP A 33 5.66 4.40 -3.92
N VAL A 34 6.02 3.35 -3.17
CA VAL A 34 6.37 3.47 -1.75
C VAL A 34 7.59 4.39 -1.59
N LYS A 35 8.63 4.21 -2.42
CA LYS A 35 9.81 5.07 -2.37
C LYS A 35 9.46 6.54 -2.65
N GLY A 36 8.71 6.82 -3.72
CA GLY A 36 8.34 8.18 -4.10
C GLY A 36 7.45 8.88 -3.06
N PHE A 37 6.55 8.13 -2.42
CA PHE A 37 5.73 8.65 -1.32
C PHE A 37 6.58 9.03 -0.11
N LEU A 38 7.49 8.14 0.31
CA LEU A 38 8.39 8.39 1.44
C LEU A 38 9.32 9.58 1.16
N ASP A 39 9.92 9.65 -0.02
CA ASP A 39 10.79 10.75 -0.44
C ASP A 39 10.03 12.10 -0.43
N ARG A 40 8.77 12.11 -0.89
CA ARG A 40 7.94 13.33 -0.87
C ARG A 40 7.58 13.75 0.56
N ALA A 41 7.19 12.81 1.42
CA ALA A 41 6.85 13.11 2.80
C ALA A 41 8.06 13.68 3.56
N GLU A 42 9.23 13.07 3.37
CA GLU A 42 10.50 13.54 3.93
C GLU A 42 10.86 14.95 3.42
N SER A 43 10.64 15.24 2.13
CA SER A 43 10.93 16.56 1.54
C SER A 43 10.12 17.72 2.14
N VAL A 44 8.97 17.43 2.78
CA VAL A 44 8.14 18.43 3.47
C VAL A 44 8.30 18.37 5.00
N GLY A 45 9.32 17.66 5.49
CA GLY A 45 9.75 17.68 6.89
C GLY A 45 9.26 16.52 7.76
N TRP A 46 8.60 15.50 7.21
CA TRP A 46 8.21 14.32 7.98
C TRP A 46 9.39 13.38 8.25
N ASP A 47 9.43 12.76 9.44
CA ASP A 47 10.35 11.65 9.71
C ASP A 47 9.97 10.44 8.85
N ARG A 48 10.94 9.93 8.10
CA ARG A 48 10.74 8.84 7.14
C ARG A 48 10.28 7.54 7.81
N ARG A 49 10.75 7.23 9.03
CA ARG A 49 10.37 6.01 9.75
C ARG A 49 8.93 6.11 10.26
N THR A 50 8.53 7.26 10.78
CA THR A 50 7.15 7.54 11.18
C THR A 50 6.20 7.40 9.99
N VAL A 51 6.53 7.98 8.83
CA VAL A 51 5.69 7.84 7.64
C VAL A 51 5.55 6.38 7.21
N ALA A 52 6.64 5.61 7.24
CA ALA A 52 6.61 4.19 6.88
C ALA A 52 5.73 3.36 7.82
N SER A 53 5.87 3.55 9.15
CA SER A 53 5.04 2.82 10.12
C SER A 53 3.57 3.23 10.04
N THR A 54 3.27 4.51 9.85
CA THR A 54 1.91 4.99 9.62
C THR A 54 1.32 4.41 8.34
N LEU A 55 2.07 4.32 7.25
CA LEU A 55 1.61 3.71 6.00
C LEU A 55 1.23 2.24 6.21
N MET A 56 2.06 1.46 6.91
CA MET A 56 1.76 0.06 7.25
C MET A 56 0.48 -0.06 8.09
N PHE A 57 0.35 0.79 9.11
CA PHE A 57 -0.82 0.82 9.98
C PHE A 57 -2.11 1.15 9.22
N LEU A 58 -2.09 2.17 8.36
CA LEU A 58 -3.22 2.53 7.52
C LEU A 58 -3.59 1.41 6.55
N ALA A 59 -2.60 0.77 5.92
CA ALA A 59 -2.85 -0.37 5.03
C ALA A 59 -3.53 -1.53 5.77
N ALA A 60 -3.05 -1.89 6.96
CA ALA A 60 -3.67 -2.91 7.80
C ALA A 60 -5.09 -2.55 8.23
N GLN A 61 -5.32 -1.29 8.63
CA GLN A 61 -6.65 -0.81 9.01
C GLN A 61 -7.66 -0.92 7.86
N HIS A 62 -7.27 -0.62 6.62
CA HIS A 62 -8.16 -0.77 5.47
C HIS A 62 -8.58 -2.23 5.25
N LEU A 63 -7.69 -3.18 5.49
CA LEU A 63 -8.01 -4.62 5.41
C LEU A 63 -8.95 -5.07 6.54
N SER A 64 -8.77 -4.54 7.74
CA SER A 64 -9.64 -4.86 8.89
C SER A 64 -11.02 -4.22 8.76
N ALA A 65 -11.10 -2.96 8.34
CA ALA A 65 -12.37 -2.26 8.12
C ALA A 65 -13.20 -2.91 7.00
N ALA A 66 -12.55 -3.45 5.96
CA ALA A 66 -13.23 -4.21 4.91
C ALA A 66 -13.76 -5.58 5.40
N ARG A 67 -13.24 -6.09 6.52
CA ARG A 67 -13.60 -7.40 7.10
C ARG A 67 -14.74 -7.32 8.11
N ASP A 68 -15.30 -6.13 8.35
CA ASP A 68 -16.46 -5.92 9.22
C ASP A 68 -17.75 -5.62 8.42
N PRO A 69 -18.38 -6.63 7.78
CA PRO A 69 -19.76 -6.55 7.33
C PRO A 69 -20.74 -7.23 8.31
N ALA A 70 -20.42 -7.36 9.61
CA ALA A 70 -21.30 -8.05 10.57
C ALA A 70 -21.16 -7.56 12.03
N GLY A 71 -21.28 -6.25 12.24
CA GLY A 71 -21.75 -5.68 13.50
C GLY A 71 -23.28 -5.55 13.53
N GLN A 72 -24.01 -6.67 13.47
CA GLN A 72 -25.45 -6.74 13.71
C GLN A 72 -25.86 -8.19 14.05
N ALA A 73 -25.89 -8.48 15.35
CA ALA A 73 -26.69 -9.54 15.95
C ALA A 73 -27.06 -9.09 17.38
#